data_AF-A0A0Q1BG56-F1
#
_entry.id   AF-A0A0Q1BG56-F1
#
_cell.length_a   1.000
_cell.length_b   1.000
_cell.length_c   1.000
_cell.angle_alpha   90.00
_cell.angle_beta   90.00
_cell.angle_gamma   90.00
#
_symmetry.space_group_name_H-M   'P 1'
#
loop_
_entity.id
_entity.type
_entity.pdbx_description
1 polymer ?
#
loop_
_entity_poly.entity_id
_entity_poly.type
_entity_poly.pdbx_seq_one_letter_code
_entity_poly.pdbx_strand_id
1 'polypeptide(L)'
;MKFIEGHTHVLEIFGITQITSAKIDWVLNPNVYVILVSAEENGKALAGSRIHVADGKTPLPIEDAVGEMDSRIYDMVEERRAAGTGEFCGLWNSWEIAGLGIGSMQLSIACVAYAGLINLNTLFGLCAPATYRNSIRGGFRVIKEIGINGKFYYPKEDLTATSILIDDIENLQLTYDDVKADIMTLRNNPISMRQIPSKTGEMINLHFDLTLR
;
A
#
# COMPACT_ATOMS: atom_id res chain seq x y z
N MET A 1 5.72 12.78 10.94
CA MET A 1 4.99 12.55 12.22
C MET A 1 3.56 12.07 12.00
N LYS A 2 2.70 12.83 11.29
CA LYS A 2 1.26 12.49 11.09
C LYS A 2 0.99 11.04 10.66
N PHE A 3 1.76 10.50 9.70
CA PHE A 3 1.65 9.11 9.29
C PHE A 3 1.88 8.12 10.43
N ILE A 4 2.97 8.31 11.18
CA ILE A 4 3.41 7.42 12.26
C ILE A 4 2.37 7.43 13.38
N GLU A 5 1.94 8.61 13.80
CA GLU A 5 0.92 8.77 14.84
C GLU A 5 -0.36 8.00 14.51
N GLY A 6 -0.88 8.18 13.29
CA GLY A 6 -2.10 7.51 12.86
C GLY A 6 -1.92 6.00 12.67
N HIS A 7 -0.82 5.57 12.06
CA HIS A 7 -0.52 4.16 11.84
C HIS A 7 -0.34 3.43 13.18
N THR A 8 0.48 3.96 14.09
CA THR A 8 0.71 3.39 15.42
C THR A 8 -0.60 3.25 16.18
N HIS A 9 -1.45 4.29 16.19
CA HIS A 9 -2.74 4.22 16.86
C HIS A 9 -3.64 3.11 16.33
N VAL A 10 -3.68 2.89 15.01
CA VAL A 10 -4.46 1.79 14.41
C VAL A 10 -3.88 0.43 14.81
N LEU A 11 -2.57 0.27 14.82
CA LEU A 11 -1.92 -0.98 15.22
C LEU A 11 -2.19 -1.33 16.69
N GLU A 12 -2.18 -0.34 17.58
CA GLU A 12 -2.53 -0.50 19.00
C GLU A 12 -3.95 -1.03 19.20
N ILE A 13 -4.93 -0.56 18.41
CA ILE A 13 -6.32 -1.03 18.46
C ILE A 13 -6.41 -2.53 18.14
N PHE A 14 -5.56 -3.04 17.24
CA PHE A 14 -5.50 -4.46 16.91
C PHE A 14 -4.59 -5.27 17.85
N GLY A 15 -4.10 -4.66 18.93
CA GLY A 15 -3.20 -5.30 19.88
C GLY A 15 -1.82 -5.60 19.31
N ILE A 16 -1.41 -4.88 18.26
CA ILE A 16 -0.12 -5.07 17.60
C ILE A 16 0.82 -3.96 18.07
N THR A 17 1.55 -4.22 19.15
CA THR A 17 2.40 -3.22 19.84
C THR A 17 3.89 -3.31 19.48
N GLN A 18 4.31 -4.39 18.80
CA GLN A 18 5.71 -4.64 18.44
C GLN A 18 5.84 -4.95 16.94
N ILE A 19 5.76 -3.92 16.07
CA ILE A 19 6.08 -4.10 14.65
C ILE A 19 7.40 -3.41 14.33
N THR A 20 8.28 -4.14 13.65
CA THR A 20 9.49 -3.61 13.01
C THR A 20 9.22 -2.47 12.04
N SER A 21 8.02 -2.40 11.43
CA SER A 21 7.58 -1.28 10.59
C SER A 21 7.38 0.05 11.35
N ALA A 22 7.31 -0.01 12.69
CA ALA A 22 7.34 1.16 13.56
C ALA A 22 8.76 1.68 13.83
N LYS A 23 9.82 0.96 13.42
CA LYS A 23 11.16 1.53 13.37
C LYS A 23 11.10 2.71 12.41
N ILE A 24 11.42 3.91 12.90
CA ILE A 24 11.19 5.18 12.21
C ILE A 24 12.29 5.44 11.16
N ASP A 25 13.26 4.55 11.01
CA ASP A 25 14.43 4.72 10.14
C ASP A 25 14.05 4.99 8.67
N TRP A 26 12.93 4.41 8.21
CA TRP A 26 12.39 4.65 6.86
C TRP A 26 12.01 6.12 6.61
N VAL A 27 11.76 6.93 7.65
CA VAL A 27 11.41 8.35 7.49
C VAL A 27 12.53 9.15 6.83
N LEU A 28 13.77 8.71 7.02
CA LEU A 28 14.94 9.34 6.41
C LEU A 28 15.34 8.67 5.10
N ASN A 29 14.64 7.61 4.67
CA ASN A 29 14.94 6.94 3.42
C ASN A 29 14.31 7.73 2.25
N PRO A 30 15.12 8.30 1.32
CA PRO A 30 14.60 9.03 0.16
C PRO A 30 13.82 8.15 -0.81
N ASN A 31 13.91 6.83 -0.69
CA ASN A 31 13.20 5.83 -1.50
C ASN A 31 11.86 5.40 -0.86
N VAL A 32 11.39 6.14 0.14
CA VAL A 32 10.10 5.89 0.80
C VAL A 32 9.18 7.08 0.59
N TYR A 33 8.06 6.83 -0.05
CA TYR A 33 7.05 7.82 -0.37
C TYR A 33 5.81 7.59 0.48
N VAL A 34 5.29 8.64 1.09
CA VAL A 34 4.09 8.59 1.95
C VAL A 34 2.95 9.32 1.27
N ILE A 35 1.80 8.66 1.13
CA ILE A 35 0.56 9.30 0.69
C ILE A 35 -0.33 9.44 1.91
N LEU A 36 -0.79 10.66 2.17
CA LEU A 36 -1.68 10.99 3.28
C LEU A 36 -3.02 11.49 2.75
N VAL A 37 -4.07 11.17 3.50
CA VAL A 37 -5.40 11.74 3.31
C VAL A 37 -5.70 12.63 4.51
N SER A 38 -6.14 13.86 4.26
CA SER A 38 -6.65 14.78 5.28
C SER A 38 -7.88 15.51 4.76
N ALA A 39 -8.76 15.96 5.66
CA ALA A 39 -9.91 16.78 5.28
C ALA A 39 -9.50 18.22 4.92
N GLU A 40 -8.37 18.68 5.47
CA GLU A 40 -7.77 19.99 5.25
C GLU A 40 -6.30 19.80 4.91
N GLU A 41 -5.73 20.63 4.03
CA GLU A 41 -4.35 20.51 3.51
C GLU A 41 -3.31 20.30 4.62
N ASN A 42 -3.43 21.03 5.72
CA ASN A 42 -2.53 20.93 6.88
C ASN A 42 -3.16 20.24 8.09
N GLY A 43 -4.33 19.63 7.93
CA GLY A 43 -5.08 18.99 9.00
C GLY A 43 -4.48 17.66 9.47
N LYS A 44 -5.18 17.02 10.41
CA LYS A 44 -4.87 15.67 10.88
C LYS A 44 -4.91 14.68 9.71
N ALA A 45 -3.97 13.73 9.69
CA ALA A 45 -4.05 12.61 8.77
C ALA A 45 -5.20 11.68 9.17
N LEU A 46 -6.10 11.41 8.23
CA LEU A 46 -7.25 10.52 8.37
C LEU A 46 -6.99 9.15 7.73
N ALA A 47 -6.05 9.06 6.79
CA ALA A 47 -5.51 7.79 6.32
C ALA A 47 -4.10 8.00 5.79
N GLY A 48 -3.39 6.89 5.64
CA GLY A 48 -2.05 6.90 5.07
C GLY A 48 -1.66 5.56 4.48
N SER A 49 -0.76 5.63 3.53
CA SER A 49 -0.06 4.50 2.92
C SER A 49 1.37 4.89 2.59
N ARG A 50 2.19 3.88 2.31
CA ARG A 50 3.58 4.08 1.87
C ARG A 50 3.90 3.23 0.65
N ILE A 51 4.83 3.74 -0.14
CA ILE A 51 5.56 2.98 -1.13
C ILE A 51 7.02 2.99 -0.72
N HIS A 52 7.59 1.80 -0.51
CA HIS A 52 9.02 1.63 -0.25
C HIS A 52 9.64 1.05 -1.51
N VAL A 53 10.51 1.81 -2.19
CA VAL A 53 11.24 1.35 -3.37
C VAL A 53 12.42 0.48 -2.93
N ALA A 54 12.62 -0.67 -3.59
CA ALA A 54 13.74 -1.56 -3.29
C ALA A 54 15.06 -0.90 -3.74
N ASP A 55 15.78 -0.33 -2.77
CA ASP A 55 17.01 0.43 -3.03
C ASP A 55 18.29 -0.41 -2.95
N GLY A 56 18.17 -1.70 -2.61
CA GLY A 56 19.29 -2.63 -2.44
C GLY A 56 20.15 -2.35 -1.20
N LYS A 57 19.71 -1.45 -0.32
CA LYS A 57 20.40 -1.10 0.94
C LYS A 57 19.54 -1.44 2.15
N THR A 58 18.25 -1.16 2.05
CA THR A 58 17.26 -1.41 3.08
C THR A 58 16.27 -2.47 2.59
N PRO A 59 15.97 -3.50 3.40
CA PRO A 59 14.96 -4.49 3.03
C PRO A 59 13.58 -3.84 2.94
N LEU A 60 12.74 -4.36 2.05
CA LEU A 60 11.32 -4.04 2.01
C LEU A 60 10.62 -4.59 3.28
N PRO A 61 9.56 -3.97 3.77
CA PRO A 61 8.80 -4.46 4.91
C PRO A 61 8.34 -5.92 4.80
N ILE A 62 8.04 -6.42 3.60
CA ILE A 62 7.71 -7.84 3.37
C ILE A 62 8.91 -8.75 3.59
N GLU A 63 10.11 -8.34 3.21
CA GLU A 63 11.35 -9.09 3.47
C GLU A 63 11.60 -9.22 4.97
N ASP A 64 11.46 -8.12 5.72
CA ASP A 64 11.55 -8.13 7.19
C ASP A 64 10.42 -8.95 7.84
N ALA A 65 9.21 -8.92 7.28
CA ALA A 65 8.04 -9.54 7.88
C ALA A 65 8.02 -11.06 7.75
N VAL A 66 8.43 -11.59 6.58
CA VAL A 66 8.30 -13.01 6.26
C VAL A 66 9.58 -13.69 5.80
N GLY A 67 10.68 -12.96 5.62
CA GLY A 67 11.92 -13.53 5.09
C GLY A 67 12.60 -14.55 5.99
N GLU A 68 12.41 -14.47 7.31
CA GLU A 68 12.83 -15.53 8.24
C GLU A 68 11.93 -16.77 8.18
N MET A 69 10.65 -16.60 7.78
CA MET A 69 9.71 -17.70 7.61
C MET A 69 9.89 -18.40 6.25
N ASP A 70 10.26 -17.65 5.22
CA ASP A 70 10.50 -18.14 3.86
C ASP A 70 11.48 -17.22 3.11
N SER A 71 12.75 -17.63 3.04
CA SER A 71 13.83 -16.81 2.49
C SER A 71 13.73 -16.53 0.99
N ARG A 72 12.84 -17.23 0.27
CA ARG A 72 12.66 -17.03 -1.19
C ARG A 72 12.15 -15.62 -1.52
N ILE A 73 11.56 -14.90 -0.56
CA ILE A 73 11.15 -13.51 -0.77
C ILE A 73 12.33 -12.60 -1.11
N TYR A 74 13.52 -12.83 -0.53
CA TYR A 74 14.71 -12.01 -0.80
C TYR A 74 15.13 -12.11 -2.27
N ASP A 75 15.20 -13.33 -2.81
CA ASP A 75 15.53 -13.56 -4.22
C ASP A 75 14.47 -12.94 -5.14
N MET A 76 13.18 -13.08 -4.81
CA MET A 76 12.09 -12.49 -5.60
C MET A 76 12.18 -10.97 -5.70
N VAL A 77 12.59 -10.29 -4.63
CA VAL A 77 12.76 -8.84 -4.60
C VAL A 77 14.00 -8.44 -5.41
N GLU A 78 15.15 -9.09 -5.17
CA GLU A 78 16.40 -8.76 -5.85
C GLU A 78 16.32 -8.97 -7.37
N GLU A 79 15.70 -10.08 -7.82
CA GLU A 79 15.48 -10.37 -9.25
C GLU A 79 14.71 -9.27 -9.98
N ARG A 80 13.83 -8.53 -9.27
CA ARG A 80 12.98 -7.47 -9.83
C ARG A 80 13.57 -6.07 -9.64
N ARG A 81 14.59 -5.93 -8.79
CA ARG A 81 15.15 -4.63 -8.39
C ARG A 81 15.67 -3.83 -9.58
N ALA A 82 16.42 -4.47 -10.48
CA ALA A 82 17.00 -3.81 -11.64
C ALA A 82 15.94 -3.23 -12.59
N ALA A 83 14.75 -3.83 -12.66
CA ALA A 83 13.62 -3.35 -13.46
C ALA A 83 12.74 -2.32 -12.72
N GLY A 84 13.05 -2.02 -11.45
CA GLY A 84 12.22 -1.19 -10.59
C GLY A 84 11.15 -1.99 -9.86
N THR A 85 11.31 -2.15 -8.55
CA THR A 85 10.30 -2.77 -7.68
C THR A 85 10.19 -2.03 -6.35
N GLY A 86 9.09 -2.27 -5.65
CA GLY A 86 8.89 -1.77 -4.30
C GLY A 86 7.76 -2.51 -3.60
N GLU A 87 7.32 -1.97 -2.47
CA GLU A 87 6.18 -2.48 -1.72
C GLU A 87 5.16 -1.39 -1.42
N PHE A 88 3.88 -1.69 -1.63
CA PHE A 88 2.78 -0.95 -1.04
C PHE A 88 2.52 -1.46 0.39
N CYS A 89 2.83 -0.64 1.37
CA CYS A 89 2.81 -1.02 2.78
C CYS A 89 2.22 0.06 3.69
N GLY A 90 1.96 -0.31 4.96
CA GLY A 90 1.50 0.62 5.99
C GLY A 90 0.18 1.31 5.65
N LEU A 91 -0.75 0.60 5.01
CA LEU A 91 -2.11 1.12 4.76
C LEU A 91 -2.88 1.19 6.08
N TRP A 92 -3.42 2.36 6.39
CA TRP A 92 -4.30 2.55 7.54
C TRP A 92 -5.32 3.66 7.28
N ASN A 93 -6.41 3.63 8.03
CA ASN A 93 -7.39 4.70 8.07
C ASN A 93 -7.91 4.92 9.49
N SER A 94 -8.30 6.14 9.77
CA SER A 94 -8.91 6.54 11.03
C SER A 94 -10.38 6.11 11.06
N TRP A 95 -10.95 6.08 12.27
CA TRP A 95 -12.36 5.75 12.48
C TRP A 95 -13.30 6.76 11.81
N GLU A 96 -12.91 8.03 11.75
CA GLU A 96 -13.69 9.14 11.18
C GLU A 96 -14.06 8.91 9.71
N ILE A 97 -13.21 8.22 8.95
CA ILE A 97 -13.45 7.92 7.52
C ILE A 97 -13.64 6.42 7.26
N ALA A 98 -13.77 5.62 8.32
CA ALA A 98 -13.98 4.19 8.20
C ALA A 98 -15.28 3.89 7.46
N GLY A 99 -15.22 2.95 6.51
CA GLY A 99 -16.36 2.60 5.69
C GLY A 99 -16.61 3.54 4.49
N LEU A 100 -15.97 4.70 4.38
CA LEU A 100 -16.19 5.61 3.23
C LEU A 100 -15.46 5.19 1.95
N GLY A 101 -14.62 4.14 2.00
CA GLY A 101 -13.83 3.68 0.86
C GLY A 101 -12.57 4.50 0.56
N ILE A 102 -12.40 5.64 1.25
CA ILE A 102 -11.27 6.57 1.05
C ILE A 102 -9.94 5.95 1.48
N GLY A 103 -9.80 5.62 2.78
CA GLY A 103 -8.58 5.02 3.33
C GLY A 103 -8.38 3.53 2.99
N SER A 104 -9.03 3.06 1.92
CA SER A 104 -8.87 1.71 1.38
C SER A 104 -8.73 1.79 -0.14
N MET A 105 -9.83 1.63 -0.89
CA MET A 105 -9.79 1.53 -2.34
C MET A 105 -9.18 2.77 -3.01
N GLN A 106 -9.57 3.98 -2.60
CA GLN A 106 -9.08 5.22 -3.23
C GLN A 106 -7.60 5.46 -2.92
N LEU A 107 -7.18 5.20 -1.69
CA LEU A 107 -5.78 5.30 -1.30
C LEU A 107 -4.92 4.24 -2.02
N SER A 108 -5.42 3.02 -2.20
CA SER A 108 -4.74 1.99 -3.01
C SER A 108 -4.64 2.42 -4.49
N ILE A 109 -5.68 3.01 -5.06
CA ILE A 109 -5.66 3.57 -6.44
C ILE A 109 -4.57 4.63 -6.55
N ALA A 110 -4.51 5.58 -5.60
CA ALA A 110 -3.48 6.61 -5.56
C ALA A 110 -2.07 6.01 -5.45
N CYS A 111 -1.86 5.00 -4.59
CA CYS A 111 -0.59 4.29 -4.49
C CYS A 111 -0.16 3.65 -5.81
N VAL A 112 -1.03 2.85 -6.44
CA VAL A 112 -0.67 2.13 -7.68
C VAL A 112 -0.48 3.11 -8.84
N ALA A 113 -1.23 4.22 -8.86
CA ALA A 113 -0.98 5.31 -9.80
C ALA A 113 0.41 5.91 -9.59
N TYR A 114 0.74 6.29 -8.36
CA TYR A 114 2.01 6.90 -8.01
C TYR A 114 3.20 5.95 -8.25
N ALA A 115 3.07 4.66 -7.95
CA ALA A 115 4.08 3.65 -8.26
C ALA A 115 4.47 3.66 -9.76
N GLY A 116 3.51 3.87 -10.66
CA GLY A 116 3.78 4.05 -12.08
C GLY A 116 4.47 5.38 -12.41
N LEU A 117 4.13 6.46 -11.71
CA LEU A 117 4.76 7.78 -11.89
C LEU A 117 6.24 7.81 -11.48
N ILE A 118 6.64 6.97 -10.53
CA ILE A 118 8.03 6.78 -10.10
C ILE A 118 8.72 5.59 -10.80
N ASN A 119 8.13 5.08 -11.89
CA ASN A 119 8.68 4.02 -12.74
C ASN A 119 8.96 2.69 -12.04
N LEU A 120 8.11 2.27 -11.09
CA LEU A 120 8.13 0.88 -10.63
C LEU A 120 7.50 -0.02 -11.69
N ASN A 121 8.12 -1.16 -11.96
CA ASN A 121 7.58 -2.21 -12.82
C ASN A 121 6.73 -3.21 -12.03
N THR A 122 7.17 -3.56 -10.82
CA THR A 122 6.44 -4.47 -9.93
C THR A 122 6.18 -3.85 -8.55
N LEU A 123 5.15 -4.33 -7.86
CA LEU A 123 4.78 -3.83 -6.53
C LEU A 123 4.32 -4.98 -5.61
N PHE A 124 5.12 -5.25 -4.59
CA PHE A 124 4.81 -6.21 -3.54
C PHE A 124 3.79 -5.65 -2.55
N GLY A 125 3.18 -6.53 -1.77
CA GLY A 125 2.42 -6.18 -0.58
C GLY A 125 2.18 -7.39 0.31
N LEU A 126 1.82 -7.12 1.56
CA LEU A 126 1.43 -8.12 2.54
C LEU A 126 0.09 -7.70 3.14
N CYS A 127 -1.00 -8.37 2.74
CA CYS A 127 -2.36 -7.92 3.10
C CYS A 127 -3.04 -8.84 4.13
N ALA A 128 -3.77 -8.23 5.06
CA ALA A 128 -4.65 -8.94 5.98
C ALA A 128 -5.95 -9.40 5.27
N PRO A 129 -6.70 -10.37 5.82
CA PRO A 129 -7.96 -10.84 5.23
C PRO A 129 -8.98 -9.73 4.93
N ALA A 130 -9.00 -8.68 5.74
CA ALA A 130 -9.91 -7.54 5.59
C ALA A 130 -9.64 -6.72 4.31
N THR A 131 -8.39 -6.67 3.83
CA THR A 131 -8.00 -5.88 2.64
C THR A 131 -7.82 -6.74 1.39
N TYR A 132 -7.75 -8.06 1.54
CA TYR A 132 -7.52 -9.02 0.45
C TYR A 132 -8.37 -8.76 -0.81
N ARG A 133 -9.68 -8.59 -0.67
CA ARG A 133 -10.57 -8.36 -1.83
C ARG A 133 -10.23 -7.09 -2.60
N ASN A 134 -9.89 -6.02 -1.89
CA ASN A 134 -9.49 -4.76 -2.52
C ASN A 134 -8.11 -4.88 -3.18
N SER A 135 -7.19 -5.63 -2.57
CA SER A 135 -5.89 -5.92 -3.18
C SER A 135 -6.04 -6.66 -4.50
N ILE A 136 -6.85 -7.72 -4.56
CA ILE A 136 -7.11 -8.44 -5.83
C ILE A 136 -7.75 -7.51 -6.87
N ARG A 137 -8.75 -6.72 -6.48
CA ARG A 137 -9.39 -5.74 -7.38
C ARG A 137 -8.38 -4.71 -7.93
N GLY A 138 -7.39 -4.34 -7.11
CA GLY A 138 -6.28 -3.45 -7.46
C GLY A 138 -5.28 -4.04 -8.46
N GLY A 139 -5.38 -5.34 -8.78
CA GLY A 139 -4.50 -6.04 -9.72
C GLY A 139 -3.40 -6.85 -9.08
N PHE A 140 -3.42 -6.99 -7.76
CA PHE A 140 -2.50 -7.90 -7.10
C PHE A 140 -2.92 -9.35 -7.32
N ARG A 141 -1.96 -10.20 -7.67
CA ARG A 141 -2.10 -11.66 -7.52
C ARG A 141 -1.51 -12.12 -6.19
N VAL A 142 -1.90 -13.31 -5.75
CA VAL A 142 -1.24 -14.00 -4.63
C VAL A 142 0.10 -14.56 -5.12
N ILE A 143 1.15 -14.35 -4.33
CA ILE A 143 2.45 -15.00 -4.50
C ILE A 143 2.33 -16.39 -3.85
N LYS A 144 1.91 -17.39 -4.62
CA LYS A 144 1.68 -18.75 -4.10
C LYS A 144 2.97 -19.52 -3.86
N GLU A 145 4.08 -18.99 -4.39
CA GLU A 145 5.40 -19.58 -4.38
C GLU A 145 6.01 -19.60 -2.96
N ILE A 146 5.58 -18.69 -2.07
CA ILE A 146 6.09 -18.56 -0.70
C ILE A 146 5.01 -18.84 0.35
N GLY A 147 5.42 -19.20 1.57
CA GLY A 147 4.53 -19.53 2.67
C GLY A 147 3.57 -20.69 2.35
N ILE A 148 2.39 -20.68 2.98
CA ILE A 148 1.34 -21.69 2.77
C ILE A 148 0.41 -21.20 1.66
N ASN A 149 0.82 -21.41 0.40
CA ASN A 149 0.14 -20.88 -0.80
C ASN A 149 -0.03 -19.35 -0.74
N GLY A 150 1.03 -18.64 -0.34
CA GLY A 150 1.08 -17.20 -0.17
C GLY A 150 0.59 -16.70 1.18
N LYS A 151 0.23 -17.58 2.11
CA LYS A 151 -0.24 -17.19 3.45
C LYS A 151 0.84 -17.40 4.51
N PHE A 152 0.88 -16.49 5.47
CA PHE A 152 1.77 -16.51 6.62
C PHE A 152 0.97 -16.27 7.90
N TYR A 153 1.43 -16.85 9.01
CA TYR A 153 0.95 -16.50 10.34
C TYR A 153 1.72 -15.28 10.84
N TYR A 154 1.21 -14.09 10.51
CA TYR A 154 1.86 -12.81 10.73
C TYR A 154 0.81 -11.73 11.04
N PRO A 155 1.07 -10.79 11.96
CA PRO A 155 2.30 -10.63 12.76
C PRO A 155 2.38 -11.52 14.02
N LYS A 156 1.35 -12.34 14.27
CA LYS A 156 1.29 -13.28 15.40
C LYS A 156 0.52 -14.54 14.97
N GLU A 157 0.64 -15.61 15.74
CA GLU A 157 0.16 -16.95 15.37
C GLU A 157 -1.35 -17.04 15.08
N ASP A 158 -2.16 -16.18 15.70
CA ASP A 158 -3.62 -16.12 15.52
C ASP A 158 -4.06 -15.20 14.35
N LEU A 159 -3.12 -14.49 13.73
CA LEU A 159 -3.36 -13.63 12.57
C LEU A 159 -2.75 -14.23 11.32
N THR A 160 -3.35 -13.88 10.18
CA THR A 160 -2.83 -14.30 8.88
C THR A 160 -2.61 -13.09 8.00
N ALA A 161 -1.57 -13.16 7.18
CA ALA A 161 -1.33 -12.22 6.10
C ALA A 161 -1.10 -12.99 4.80
N THR A 162 -1.41 -12.37 3.67
CA THR A 162 -1.23 -12.96 2.34
C THR A 162 -0.24 -12.12 1.54
N SER A 163 0.83 -12.73 1.06
CA SER A 163 1.81 -12.11 0.18
C SER A 163 1.24 -11.95 -1.22
N ILE A 164 1.36 -10.74 -1.75
CA ILE A 164 0.72 -10.34 -3.00
C ILE A 164 1.67 -9.50 -3.87
N LEU A 165 1.46 -9.52 -5.19
CA LEU A 165 2.30 -8.84 -6.18
C LEU A 165 1.47 -8.29 -7.34
N ILE A 166 1.78 -7.08 -7.79
CA ILE A 166 1.47 -6.61 -9.14
C ILE A 166 2.71 -6.87 -10.00
N ASP A 167 2.57 -7.70 -11.05
CA ASP A 167 3.68 -8.06 -11.94
C ASP A 167 3.95 -7.02 -13.05
N ASP A 168 2.98 -6.16 -13.33
CA ASP A 168 3.05 -5.17 -14.41
C ASP A 168 2.26 -3.93 -13.99
N ILE A 169 2.97 -2.98 -13.37
CA ILE A 169 2.42 -1.70 -12.93
C ILE A 169 2.06 -0.82 -14.13
N GLU A 170 2.71 -0.97 -15.28
CA GLU A 170 2.42 -0.18 -16.47
C GLU A 170 1.05 -0.56 -17.04
N ASN A 171 0.84 -1.86 -17.33
CA ASN A 171 -0.34 -2.34 -18.04
C ASN A 171 -1.47 -2.81 -17.14
N LEU A 172 -1.20 -3.14 -15.87
CA LEU A 172 -2.23 -3.46 -14.87
C LEU A 172 -3.22 -4.54 -15.34
N GLN A 173 -2.72 -5.63 -15.92
CA GLN A 173 -3.54 -6.63 -16.63
C GLN A 173 -4.57 -7.34 -15.74
N LEU A 174 -4.25 -7.50 -14.44
CA LEU A 174 -5.13 -8.15 -13.47
C LEU A 174 -6.05 -7.17 -12.73
N THR A 175 -5.84 -5.87 -12.92
CA THR A 175 -6.64 -4.82 -12.27
C THR A 175 -8.01 -4.75 -12.93
N TYR A 176 -9.06 -4.58 -12.11
CA TYR A 176 -10.41 -4.44 -12.63
C TYR A 176 -10.53 -3.15 -13.47
N ASP A 177 -11.31 -3.20 -14.56
CA ASP A 177 -11.35 -2.13 -15.57
C ASP A 177 -11.66 -0.74 -14.98
N ASP A 178 -12.60 -0.65 -14.05
CA ASP A 178 -12.96 0.61 -13.39
C ASP A 178 -11.80 1.16 -12.54
N VAL A 179 -11.10 0.28 -11.82
CA VAL A 179 -9.94 0.62 -11.01
C VAL A 179 -8.74 1.01 -11.89
N LYS A 180 -8.54 0.30 -13.00
CA LYS A 180 -7.48 0.60 -13.96
C LYS A 180 -7.73 1.95 -14.62
N ALA A 181 -8.95 2.26 -15.03
CA ALA A 181 -9.32 3.56 -15.58
C ALA A 181 -9.02 4.70 -14.59
N ASP A 182 -9.32 4.48 -13.31
CA ASP A 182 -9.03 5.43 -12.23
C ASP A 182 -7.53 5.65 -12.04
N ILE A 183 -6.75 4.57 -12.00
CA ILE A 183 -5.28 4.63 -11.88
C ILE A 183 -4.68 5.40 -13.06
N MET A 184 -5.10 5.07 -14.29
CA MET A 184 -4.60 5.73 -15.49
C MET A 184 -4.98 7.22 -15.53
N THR A 185 -6.17 7.57 -15.04
CA THR A 185 -6.61 8.97 -14.93
C THR A 185 -5.68 9.76 -14.01
N LEU A 186 -5.34 9.20 -12.84
CA LEU A 186 -4.41 9.85 -11.91
C LEU A 186 -2.98 9.94 -12.46
N ARG A 187 -2.53 8.97 -13.25
CA ARG A 187 -1.21 9.05 -13.91
C ARG A 187 -1.15 10.17 -14.95
N ASN A 188 -2.20 10.32 -15.74
CA ASN A 188 -2.29 11.34 -16.78
C ASN A 188 -2.55 12.75 -16.20
N ASN A 189 -3.22 12.83 -15.05
CA ASN A 189 -3.49 14.08 -14.35
C ASN A 189 -3.28 13.94 -12.83
N PRO A 190 -2.01 14.02 -12.35
CA PRO A 190 -1.65 13.76 -10.96
C PRO A 190 -2.14 14.83 -9.97
N ILE A 191 -2.55 16.01 -10.48
CA ILE A 191 -3.28 17.01 -9.71
C ILE A 191 -4.72 17.04 -10.22
N SER A 192 -5.64 16.41 -9.49
CA SER A 192 -7.02 16.27 -9.94
C SER A 192 -8.01 16.22 -8.80
N MET A 193 -9.29 16.36 -9.13
CA MET A 193 -10.39 16.19 -8.19
C MET A 193 -11.35 15.13 -8.73
N ARG A 194 -11.84 14.27 -7.84
CA ARG A 194 -12.82 13.23 -8.16
C ARG A 194 -13.94 13.26 -7.15
N GLN A 195 -15.16 13.05 -7.64
CA GLN A 195 -16.32 12.89 -6.80
C GLN A 195 -16.67 11.41 -6.70
N ILE A 196 -16.79 10.89 -5.47
CA ILE A 196 -17.13 9.48 -5.23
C ILE A 196 -18.36 9.37 -4.33
N PRO A 197 -19.24 8.38 -4.55
CA PRO A 197 -20.29 8.08 -3.60
C PRO A 197 -19.68 7.39 -2.37
N SER A 198 -20.00 7.90 -1.19
CA SER A 198 -19.78 7.18 0.06
C SER A 198 -20.73 5.99 0.18
N LYS A 199 -20.51 5.12 1.17
CA LYS A 199 -21.46 4.04 1.49
C LYS A 199 -22.82 4.55 1.99
N THR A 200 -22.92 5.81 2.44
CA THR A 200 -24.17 6.45 2.85
C THR A 200 -24.89 7.15 1.71
N GLY A 201 -24.30 7.18 0.50
CA GLY A 201 -24.85 7.86 -0.68
C GLY A 201 -24.47 9.34 -0.79
N GLU A 202 -23.83 9.91 0.23
CA GLU A 202 -23.26 11.26 0.16
C GLU A 202 -22.08 11.30 -0.80
N MET A 203 -21.99 12.36 -1.60
CA MET A 203 -20.88 12.55 -2.53
C MET A 203 -19.69 13.20 -1.81
N ILE A 204 -18.52 12.56 -1.92
CA ILE A 204 -17.27 13.04 -1.34
C ILE A 204 -16.36 13.55 -2.47
N ASN A 205 -15.85 14.77 -2.30
CA ASN A 205 -14.83 15.32 -3.18
C ASN A 205 -13.45 14.92 -2.66
N LEU A 206 -12.70 14.17 -3.47
CA LEU A 206 -11.31 13.81 -3.22
C LEU A 206 -10.41 14.64 -4.12
N HIS A 207 -9.50 15.38 -3.50
CA HIS A 207 -8.43 16.10 -4.18
C HIS A 207 -7.16 15.25 -4.12
N PHE A 208 -6.54 15.04 -5.28
CA PHE A 208 -5.31 14.30 -5.43
C PHE A 208 -4.19 15.25 -5.83
N ASP A 209 -3.05 15.12 -5.17
CA ASP A 209 -1.78 15.68 -5.59
C ASP A 209 -0.71 14.58 -5.48
N LEU A 210 -0.30 14.07 -6.63
CA LEU A 210 0.68 12.99 -6.77
C LEU A 210 1.97 13.48 -7.45
N THR A 211 2.34 14.75 -7.24
CA THR A 211 3.45 15.39 -7.97
C THR A 211 4.81 15.32 -7.31
N LEU A 212 4.90 14.86 -6.06
CA LEU A 212 6.18 14.66 -5.39
C LEU A 212 7.07 13.73 -6.22
N ARG A 213 8.32 14.11 -6.48
CA ARG A 213 9.33 13.30 -7.17
C ARG A 213 10.60 13.25 -6.35
#